data_AF-A0A378T583-F1
#
_entry.id   AF-A0A378T583-F1
#
_cell.length_a   1.000
_cell.length_b   1.000
_cell.length_c   1.000
_cell.angle_alpha   90.00
_cell.angle_beta   90.00
_cell.angle_gamma   90.00
#
_symmetry.space_group_name_H-M   'P 1'
#
loop_
_entity.id
_entity.type
_entity.pdbx_description
1 polymer ?
#
loop_
_entity_poly.entity_id
_entity_poly.type
_entity_poly.pdbx_seq_one_letter_code
_entity_poly.pdbx_strand_id
1 'polypeptide(L)' 'MLEKPNLQEIVNKLLENRTQKELHKMTGVPQSTISCLKNGKGKRQITYDNAFALINAFEKDKLKASQNKNP' A
#
# COMPACT_ATOMS: atom_id res chain seq x y z
N MET A 1 0.17 19.70 -11.84
CA MET A 1 0.70 19.29 -10.52
C MET A 1 0.76 17.76 -10.54
N LEU A 2 1.94 17.15 -10.38
CA LEU A 2 2.01 15.69 -10.22
C LEU A 2 1.31 15.34 -8.90
N GLU A 3 0.18 14.66 -8.98
CA GLU A 3 -0.54 14.13 -7.82
C GLU A 3 0.42 13.22 -7.06
N LYS A 4 0.84 13.65 -5.87
CA LYS A 4 1.67 12.80 -5.01
C LYS A 4 0.82 11.58 -4.63
N PRO A 5 1.36 10.35 -4.74
CA PRO A 5 0.62 9.15 -4.38
C PRO A 5 0.16 9.25 -2.92
N ASN A 6 -1.15 9.17 -2.70
CA ASN A 6 -1.73 9.17 -1.37
C ASN A 6 -1.50 7.80 -0.71
N LEU A 7 -0.44 7.69 0.09
CA LEU A 7 -0.05 6.44 0.75
C LEU A 7 -1.15 5.90 1.68
N GLN A 8 -2.00 6.76 2.25
CA GLN A 8 -3.13 6.32 3.06
C GLN A 8 -4.17 5.59 2.20
N GLU A 9 -4.52 6.15 1.05
CA GLU A 9 -5.46 5.50 0.11
C GLU A 9 -4.89 4.18 -0.43
N ILE A 10 -3.61 4.16 -0.79
CA ILE A 10 -2.90 2.95 -1.22
C ILE A 10 -2.99 1.86 -0.15
N VAL A 11 -2.68 2.20 1.10
CA VAL A 11 -2.78 1.24 2.22
C VAL A 11 -4.21 0.76 2.41
N ASN A 12 -5.20 1.67 2.36
CA ASN A 12 -6.60 1.29 2.49
C ASN A 12 -7.03 0.31 1.40
N LYS A 13 -6.67 0.60 0.14
CA LYS A 13 -6.97 -0.27 -1.02
C LYS A 13 -6.30 -1.63 -0.90
N LEU A 14 -5.03 -1.67 -0.51
CA LEU A 14 -4.32 -2.93 -0.29
C LEU A 14 -5.00 -3.78 0.78
N LEU A 15 -5.47 -3.14 1.87
CA LEU A 15 -6.14 -3.80 3.00
C LEU A 15 -7.59 -4.22 2.71
N GLU A 16 -8.21 -3.83 1.59
CA GLU A 16 -9.55 -4.32 1.21
C GLU A 16 -9.55 -5.84 1.00
N ASN A 17 -8.42 -6.40 0.52
CA ASN A 17 -8.30 -7.81 0.15
C ASN A 17 -7.29 -8.59 1.00
N ARG A 18 -6.73 -7.98 2.05
CA ARG A 18 -5.75 -8.64 2.94
C ARG A 18 -5.68 -7.98 4.31
N THR A 19 -5.18 -8.74 5.27
CA THR A 19 -4.85 -8.25 6.61
C THR A 19 -3.54 -7.45 6.64
N GLN A 20 -3.33 -6.66 7.68
CA GLN A 20 -2.05 -5.95 7.89
C GLN A 20 -0.86 -6.92 8.00
N LYS A 21 -1.08 -8.12 8.56
CA LYS A 21 -0.06 -9.16 8.68
C LYS A 21 0.38 -9.69 7.32
N GLU A 22 -0.56 -9.90 6.41
CA GLU A 22 -0.28 -10.32 5.04
C GLU A 22 0.42 -9.21 4.24
N LEU A 23 -0.05 -7.97 4.38
CA LEU A 23 0.58 -6.83 3.74
C LEU A 23 2.03 -6.64 4.22
N HIS A 24 2.29 -6.81 5.52
CA HIS A 24 3.64 -6.81 6.08
C HIS A 24 4.52 -7.91 5.46
N LYS A 25 4.03 -9.16 5.40
CA LYS A 25 4.77 -10.26 4.77
C LYS A 25 5.10 -10.01 3.30
N MET A 26 4.20 -9.34 2.58
CA MET A 26 4.35 -9.05 1.16
C MET A 26 5.33 -7.90 0.88
N THR A 27 5.29 -6.85 1.70
CA THR A 27 6.00 -5.59 1.41
C THR A 27 7.21 -5.34 2.31
N GLY A 28 7.37 -6.11 3.38
CA GLY A 28 8.36 -5.86 4.43
C GLY A 28 8.01 -4.68 5.35
N VAL A 29 6.98 -3.88 5.02
CA VAL A 29 6.63 -2.69 5.81
C VAL A 29 6.09 -3.10 7.18
N PRO A 30 6.60 -2.53 8.29
CA PRO A 30 6.12 -2.88 9.62
C PRO A 30 4.62 -2.64 9.80
N GLN A 31 3.93 -3.53 10.51
CA GLN A 31 2.49 -3.39 10.78
C GLN A 31 2.15 -2.09 11.52
N SER A 32 3.05 -1.61 12.38
CA SER A 32 2.87 -0.30 13.06
C SER A 32 2.87 0.86 12.06
N THR A 33 3.69 0.78 11.01
CA THR A 33 3.72 1.79 9.93
C THR A 33 2.45 1.71 9.08
N ILE A 34 2.03 0.50 8.69
CA ILE A 34 0.75 0.28 7.98
C ILE A 34 -0.41 0.85 8.79
N SER A 35 -0.47 0.55 10.09
CA SER A 35 -1.52 1.06 10.97
C SER A 35 -1.49 2.58 11.14
N CYS A 36 -0.31 3.20 11.18
CA CYS A 36 -0.21 4.67 11.20
C CYS A 36 -0.76 5.30 9.92
N LEU A 37 -0.36 4.78 8.75
CA LEU A 37 -0.81 5.24 7.44
C LEU A 37 -2.32 5.08 7.27
N LYS A 38 -2.87 3.90 7.63
CA LYS A 38 -4.31 3.63 7.61
C LYS A 38 -5.11 4.70 8.36
N ASN A 39 -4.62 5.08 9.54
CA ASN A 39 -5.30 6.04 10.42
C ASN A 39 -5.04 7.50 10.06
N GLY A 40 -4.37 7.81 8.94
CA GLY A 40 -3.98 9.18 8.57
C GLY A 40 -3.04 9.84 9.57
N LYS A 41 -2.50 9.07 10.52
CA LYS A 41 -1.51 9.55 11.49
C LYS A 41 -0.18 9.56 10.76
N GLY A 42 0.17 10.72 10.22
CA GLY A 42 1.47 10.94 9.60
C GLY A 42 2.57 10.56 10.59
N LYS A 43 3.17 9.37 10.42
CA LYS A 43 4.46 9.11 11.02
C LYS A 43 5.40 10.15 10.41
N ARG A 44 6.07 10.94 11.24
CA ARG A 44 7.03 11.98 10.82
C ARG A 44 8.02 11.50 9.75
N GLN A 45 8.29 10.19 9.68
CA GLN A 45 9.13 9.59 8.65
C GLN A 45 8.57 8.22 8.24
N ILE A 46 7.85 8.16 7.11
CA ILE A 46 7.87 6.94 6.31
C ILE A 46 9.17 6.96 5.51
N THR A 47 9.93 5.87 5.51
CA THR A 47 11.11 5.76 4.66
C THR A 47 10.69 5.67 3.20
N TYR A 48 11.56 6.13 2.30
CA TYR A 48 11.34 6.02 0.86
C TYR A 48 11.06 4.57 0.46
N ASP A 49 11.82 3.61 0.99
CA ASP A 49 11.66 2.18 0.70
C ASP A 49 10.28 1.64 1.10
N ASN A 50 9.76 2.06 2.26
CA ASN A 50 8.43 1.66 2.71
C ASN A 50 7.34 2.24 1.79
N ALA A 51 7.48 3.50 1.38
CA ALA A 51 6.55 4.13 0.44
C ALA A 51 6.59 3.42 -0.93
N PHE A 52 7.79 3.16 -1.43
CA PHE A 52 8.00 2.48 -2.71
C PHE A 52 7.45 1.05 -2.71
N ALA A 53 7.67 0.30 -1.63
CA ALA A 53 7.15 -1.07 -1.48
C ALA A 53 5.61 -1.11 -1.50
N LEU A 54 4.95 -0.15 -0.84
CA LEU A 54 3.48 -0.04 -0.85
C LEU A 54 2.95 0.33 -2.24
N ILE A 55 3.56 1.30 -2.91
CA ILE A 55 3.19 1.71 -4.28
C ILE A 55 3.34 0.52 -5.23
N ASN A 56 4.48 -0.18 -5.19
CA ASN A 56 4.73 -1.33 -6.06
C ASN A 56 3.73 -2.48 -5.82
N ALA A 57 3.39 -2.75 -4.55
CA ALA A 57 2.36 -3.75 -4.23
C ALA A 57 0.99 -3.37 -4.82
N PHE A 58 0.62 -2.09 -4.77
CA PHE A 58 -0.64 -1.61 -5.32
C PHE A 58 -0.67 -1.66 -6.85
N GLU A 59 0.39 -1.25 -7.52
CA GLU A 59 0.50 -1.36 -8.98
C GLU A 59 0.43 -2.81 -9.45
N LYS A 60 1.07 -3.75 -8.73
CA LYS A 60 0.96 -5.19 -9.02
C LYS A 60 -0.48 -5.70 -8.90
N ASP A 61 -1.23 -5.24 -7.91
CA ASP A 61 -2.64 -5.62 -7.76
C ASP A 61 -3.51 -5.04 -8.87
N LYS A 62 -3.27 -3.79 -9.29
CA LYS A 62 -3.98 -3.19 -10.43
C LYS A 62 -3.72 -3.95 -11.73
N LEU A 63 -2.46 -4.31 -11.99
CA LEU A 63 -2.09 -5.10 -13.17
C LEU A 63 -2.79 -6.47 -13.17
N LYS A 64 -2.83 -7.17 -12.03
CA LYS A 64 -3.55 -8.44 -11.88
C LYS A 64 -5.06 -8.28 -12.08
N ALA A 65 -5.65 -7.23 -11.55
CA ALA A 65 -7.09 -6.96 -11.71
C ALA A 65 -7.46 -6.66 -13.18
N SER A 66 -6.57 -6.02 -13.94
CA SER A 66 -6.76 -5.77 -15.37
C SER A 66 -6.59 -7.03 -16.24
N GLN A 67 -5.73 -7.98 -15.84
CA GLN A 67 -5.52 -9.23 -16.58
C GLN A 67 -6.68 -10.23 -16.43
N ASN A 68 -7.48 -10.14 -15.36
CA ASN A 68 -8.67 -10.98 -15.15
C ASN A 68 -9.94 -10.47 -15.87
N LYS A 69 -9.83 -9.46 -16.75
CA LYS A 69 -10.96 -8.86 -17.48
C LYS A 69 -11.04 -9.22 -18.97
N ASN A 70 -10.32 -10.25 -19.43
CA ASN A 70 -10.51 -10.81 -20.78
C ASN A 70 -11.20 -12.18 -20.67
N PRO A 71 -12.53 -12.26 -20.86
CA PRO A 71 -13.21 -13.48 -21.29
C PRO A 71 -12.89 -13.83 -22.76
#